data_AF-A0A368NRR1-F1
#
_entry.id   AF-A0A368NRR1-F1
#
_cell.length_a   1.000
_cell.length_b   1.000
_cell.length_c   1.000
_cell.angle_alpha   90.00
_cell.angle_beta   90.00
_cell.angle_gamma   90.00
#
_symmetry.space_group_name_H-M   'P 1'
#
loop_
_entity.id
_entity.type
_entity.pdbx_description
1 polymer ?
#
loop_
_entity_poly.entity_id
_entity_poly.type
_entity_poly.pdbx_seq_one_letter_code
_entity_poly.pdbx_strand_id
1 'polypeptide(L)'
;MLGTMGGLEAPKVQPNDMLIDATLDDRVLQHSLLLLTELGAKDHTLSMLRQAHPDVRFILCSEDDMAERAPFVSQPEFDIFLMAASMGCACFTDDVRHSIGLVIATRENW
;
A
#
# COMPACT_ATOMS: atom_id res chain seq x y z
N MET A 1 16.40 54.50 -12.99
CA MET A 1 15.10 53.99 -13.48
C MET A 1 15.39 53.40 -14.85
N LEU A 2 15.20 52.14 -15.21
CA LEU A 2 14.25 51.11 -14.78
C LEU A 2 14.99 49.77 -14.58
N GLY A 3 14.59 49.02 -13.56
CA GLY A 3 14.85 47.59 -13.47
C GLY A 3 13.58 46.83 -13.86
N THR A 4 13.71 45.82 -14.70
CA THR A 4 12.75 44.75 -15.02
C THR A 4 13.56 43.77 -15.89
N MET A 5 13.60 42.45 -15.71
CA MET A 5 12.51 41.52 -15.44
C MET A 5 13.11 40.27 -14.77
N GLY A 6 12.70 39.95 -13.55
CA GLY A 6 12.87 38.61 -12.99
C GLY A 6 11.78 37.73 -13.57
N GLY A 7 12.13 36.87 -14.53
CA GLY A 7 11.25 35.81 -15.00
C GLY A 7 11.10 34.78 -13.89
N LEU A 8 9.98 34.80 -13.17
CA LEU A 8 9.55 33.64 -12.41
C LEU A 8 9.01 32.62 -13.40
N GLU A 9 9.84 31.65 -13.74
CA GLU A 9 9.40 30.43 -14.42
C GLU A 9 8.48 29.66 -13.47
N ALA A 10 7.19 29.62 -13.79
CA ALA A 10 6.25 28.75 -13.09
C ALA A 10 6.68 27.28 -13.28
N PRO A 11 6.64 26.43 -12.24
CA PRO A 11 7.02 25.04 -12.36
C PRO A 11 6.10 24.35 -13.37
N LYS A 12 6.68 23.90 -14.49
CA LYS A 12 6.01 23.05 -15.47
C LYS A 12 5.83 21.65 -14.86
N VAL A 13 4.69 21.43 -14.21
CA VAL A 13 4.23 20.07 -13.90
C VAL A 13 3.99 19.35 -15.23
N GLN A 14 4.79 18.32 -15.49
CA GLN A 14 4.66 17.49 -16.68
C GLN A 14 3.49 16.50 -16.48
N PRO A 15 2.65 16.25 -17.51
CA PRO A 15 1.43 15.45 -17.40
C PRO A 15 1.67 13.92 -17.31
N ASN A 16 2.87 13.49 -16.94
CA ASN A 16 3.19 12.08 -16.71
C ASN A 16 3.18 11.69 -15.22
N ASP A 17 2.74 12.61 -14.36
CA ASP A 17 2.31 12.30 -13.00
C ASP A 17 0.91 11.69 -13.05
N MET A 18 0.81 10.53 -13.72
CA MET A 18 -0.26 9.58 -13.44
C MET A 18 0.05 9.04 -12.05
N LEU A 19 -0.15 9.90 -11.05
CA LEU A 19 -0.27 9.51 -9.67
C LEU A 19 -1.38 8.48 -9.70
N ILE A 20 -1.00 7.22 -9.56
CA ILE A 20 -1.93 6.15 -9.32
C ILE A 20 -2.50 6.53 -7.95
N ASP A 21 -3.57 7.32 -7.93
CA ASP A 21 -4.35 7.67 -6.75
C ASP A 21 -5.16 6.44 -6.32
N ALA A 22 -4.50 5.28 -6.33
CA ALA A 22 -4.93 4.08 -5.67
C ALA A 22 -4.63 4.29 -4.19
N THR A 23 -5.26 5.29 -3.59
CA THR A 23 -5.21 5.46 -2.15
C THR A 23 -6.02 4.32 -1.57
N LEU A 24 -5.33 3.47 -0.82
CA LEU A 24 -6.00 2.53 0.06
C LEU A 24 -6.95 3.33 0.96
N ASP A 25 -8.25 3.04 0.91
CA ASP A 25 -9.23 3.61 1.84
C ASP A 25 -9.66 2.57 2.87
N ASP A 26 -10.21 3.04 3.99
CA ASP A 26 -10.68 2.22 5.11
C ASP A 26 -11.62 1.09 4.65
N ARG A 27 -12.47 1.33 3.65
CA ARG A 27 -13.35 0.30 3.09
C ARG A 27 -12.60 -0.88 2.47
N VAL A 28 -11.51 -0.60 1.76
CA VAL A 28 -10.68 -1.64 1.13
C VAL A 28 -9.96 -2.43 2.21
N LEU A 29 -9.41 -1.74 3.20
CA LEU A 29 -8.73 -2.37 4.33
C LEU A 29 -9.69 -3.30 5.10
N GLN A 30 -10.89 -2.82 5.45
CA GLN A 30 -11.89 -3.61 6.15
C GLN A 30 -12.35 -4.83 5.34
N HIS A 31 -12.60 -4.65 4.03
CA HIS A 31 -12.98 -5.77 3.16
C HIS A 31 -11.84 -6.80 3.05
N SER A 32 -10.60 -6.33 2.99
CA SER A 32 -9.41 -7.19 2.94
C SER A 32 -9.26 -8.00 4.23
N LEU A 33 -9.39 -7.35 5.39
CA LEU A 33 -9.38 -8.01 6.70
C LEU A 33 -10.46 -9.08 6.80
N LEU A 34 -11.69 -8.77 6.40
CA LEU A 34 -12.80 -9.72 6.43
C LEU A 34 -12.50 -10.97 5.59
N LEU A 35 -12.08 -10.80 4.33
CA LEU A 35 -11.80 -11.93 3.44
C LEU A 35 -10.59 -12.75 3.89
N LEU A 36 -9.53 -12.11 4.38
CA LEU A 36 -8.34 -12.80 4.88
C LEU A 36 -8.62 -13.59 6.16
N THR A 37 -9.46 -13.07 7.05
CA THR A 37 -9.88 -13.78 8.26
C THR A 37 -10.82 -14.95 7.93
N GLU A 38 -11.74 -14.80 6.98
CA GLU A 38 -12.70 -15.88 6.65
C GLU A 38 -12.11 -16.99 5.77
N LEU A 39 -11.23 -16.64 4.84
CA LEU A 39 -10.71 -17.59 3.83
C LEU A 39 -9.22 -17.94 4.02
N GLY A 40 -8.52 -17.20 4.89
CA GLY A 40 -7.08 -17.29 5.10
C GLY A 40 -6.28 -16.47 4.10
N ALA A 41 -5.06 -16.10 4.49
CA ALA A 41 -4.08 -15.39 3.67
C ALA A 41 -3.39 -16.34 2.68
N LYS A 42 -4.02 -16.54 1.51
CA LYS A 42 -3.57 -17.46 0.45
C LYS A 42 -3.67 -16.80 -0.94
N ASP A 43 -3.04 -17.41 -1.94
CA ASP A 43 -3.04 -16.93 -3.33
C ASP A 43 -4.47 -16.74 -3.89
N HIS A 44 -5.39 -17.66 -3.56
CA HIS A 44 -6.78 -17.59 -3.99
C HIS A 44 -7.48 -16.34 -3.42
N THR A 45 -7.34 -16.10 -2.11
CA THR A 45 -7.92 -14.93 -1.45
C THR A 45 -7.33 -13.62 -2.01
N LEU A 46 -6.01 -13.56 -2.23
CA LEU A 46 -5.38 -12.41 -2.88
C LEU A 46 -5.88 -12.20 -4.30
N SER A 47 -6.13 -13.29 -5.05
CA SER A 47 -6.68 -13.20 -6.40
C SER A 47 -8.09 -12.59 -6.40
N MET A 48 -8.91 -12.90 -5.39
CA MET A 48 -10.21 -12.25 -5.21
C MET A 48 -10.07 -10.76 -4.85
N LEU A 49 -9.14 -10.43 -3.94
CA LEU A 49 -8.89 -9.04 -3.55
C LEU A 49 -8.41 -8.18 -4.72
N ARG A 50 -7.52 -8.72 -5.56
CA ARG A 50 -7.01 -8.05 -6.77
C ARG A 50 -8.08 -7.89 -7.84
N GLN A 51 -9.05 -8.80 -7.91
CA GLN A 51 -10.22 -8.64 -8.80
C GLN A 51 -11.19 -7.59 -8.29
N ALA A 52 -11.41 -7.53 -6.97
CA ALA A 52 -12.28 -6.54 -6.35
C ALA A 52 -11.68 -5.13 -6.33
N HIS A 53 -10.35 -5.03 -6.18
CA HIS A 53 -9.61 -3.77 -6.03
C HIS A 53 -8.36 -3.78 -6.93
N PRO A 54 -8.52 -3.68 -8.26
CA PRO A 54 -7.41 -3.82 -9.22
C PRO A 54 -6.33 -2.74 -9.10
N ASP A 55 -6.69 -1.57 -8.61
CA ASP A 55 -5.76 -0.45 -8.41
C ASP A 55 -4.90 -0.61 -7.14
N VAL A 56 -5.29 -1.48 -6.21
CA VAL A 56 -4.60 -1.69 -4.93
C VAL A 56 -3.59 -2.84 -5.06
N ARG A 57 -2.36 -2.59 -4.60
CA ARG A 57 -1.33 -3.64 -4.58
C ARG A 57 -1.54 -4.57 -3.39
N PHE A 58 -1.52 -5.88 -3.65
CA PHE A 58 -1.52 -6.91 -2.61
C PHE A 58 -0.30 -7.81 -2.80
N ILE A 59 0.49 -7.97 -1.74
CA ILE A 59 1.66 -8.83 -1.71
C ILE A 59 1.47 -9.84 -0.58
N LEU A 60 1.78 -11.11 -0.84
CA LEU A 60 1.80 -12.17 0.17
C LEU A 60 3.26 -12.58 0.40
N CYS A 61 3.68 -12.61 1.65
CA CYS A 61 5.00 -13.08 2.07
C CYS A 61 4.91 -13.84 3.40
N SER A 62 6.02 -14.40 3.87
CA SER A 62 6.11 -14.95 5.23
C SER A 62 6.36 -13.84 6.26
N GLU A 63 6.07 -14.09 7.53
CA GLU A 63 6.48 -13.19 8.63
C GLU A 63 8.00 -12.98 8.68
N ASP A 64 8.80 -13.97 8.26
CA ASP A 64 10.27 -13.89 8.23
C ASP A 64 10.79 -12.80 7.26
N ASP A 65 10.08 -12.54 6.15
CA ASP A 65 10.41 -11.49 5.18
C ASP A 65 10.21 -10.06 5.74
N MET A 66 9.41 -9.92 6.81
CA MET A 66 9.05 -8.61 7.35
C MET A 66 10.08 -8.05 8.33
N ALA A 67 10.99 -8.88 8.83
CA ALA A 67 11.96 -8.54 9.88
C ALA A 67 11.27 -7.95 11.13
N GLU A 68 11.98 -7.15 11.93
CA GLU A 68 11.46 -6.54 13.18
C GLU A 68 10.46 -5.38 12.94
N ARG A 69 9.77 -5.34 11.79
CA ARG A 69 8.79 -4.28 11.49
C ARG A 69 7.52 -4.49 12.31
N ALA A 70 6.98 -3.40 12.84
CA ALA A 70 5.68 -3.42 13.50
C ALA A 70 4.55 -3.54 12.45
N PRO A 71 3.63 -4.49 12.59
CA PRO A 71 2.47 -4.57 11.72
C PRO A 71 1.50 -3.43 11.99
N PHE A 72 0.79 -3.00 10.94
CA PHE A 72 -0.31 -2.05 11.05
C PHE A 72 -1.55 -2.71 11.65
N VAL A 73 -1.84 -3.95 11.23
CA VAL A 73 -2.84 -4.82 11.87
C VAL A 73 -2.21 -6.18 12.11
N SER A 74 -2.38 -6.72 13.31
CA SER A 74 -1.93 -8.06 13.66
C SER A 74 -3.12 -8.96 13.92
N GLN A 75 -3.16 -10.11 13.24
CA GLN A 75 -4.15 -11.17 13.40
C GLN A 75 -3.43 -12.48 13.80
N PRO A 76 -4.15 -13.47 14.36
CA PRO A 76 -3.53 -14.71 14.81
C PRO A 76 -2.73 -15.46 13.72
N GLU A 77 -3.22 -15.43 12.47
CA GLU A 77 -2.65 -16.19 11.36
C GLU A 77 -1.85 -15.33 10.37
N PHE A 78 -1.93 -14.00 10.46
CA PHE A 78 -1.23 -13.10 9.53
C PHE A 78 -1.10 -11.69 10.10
N ASP A 79 -0.15 -10.95 9.55
CA ASP A 79 0.08 -9.55 9.84
C ASP A 79 -0.12 -8.71 8.56
N ILE A 80 -0.66 -7.50 8.68
CA ILE A 80 -0.83 -6.55 7.58
C ILE A 80 0.09 -5.35 7.79
N PHE A 81 0.77 -4.97 6.72
CA PHE A 81 1.59 -3.77 6.63
C PHE A 81 1.13 -2.91 5.47
N LEU A 82 1.13 -1.59 5.67
CA LEU A 82 0.74 -0.66 4.62
C LEU A 82 1.96 -0.28 3.78
N MET A 83 1.84 -0.42 2.47
CA MET A 83 2.85 -0.03 1.52
C MET A 83 2.68 1.44 1.16
N ALA A 84 3.73 2.25 1.32
CA ALA A 84 3.76 3.66 0.93
C ALA A 84 4.13 3.82 -0.55
N ALA A 85 3.57 4.85 -1.20
CA ALA A 85 4.02 5.27 -2.53
C ALA A 85 5.46 5.82 -2.46
N SER A 86 6.43 5.10 -3.01
CA SER A 86 7.81 5.58 -3.13
C SER A 86 8.42 5.12 -4.45
N MET A 87 9.39 5.89 -4.97
CA MET A 87 10.11 5.56 -6.21
C MET A 87 11.19 4.47 -6.02
N GLY A 88 11.31 3.85 -4.84
CA GLY A 88 12.32 2.82 -4.51
C GLY A 88 11.73 1.53 -3.90
N CYS A 89 12.59 0.64 -3.38
CA CYS A 89 12.18 -0.59 -2.69
C CYS A 89 11.13 -0.30 -1.61
N ALA A 90 10.11 -1.18 -1.52
CA ALA A 90 8.89 -1.00 -0.73
C ALA A 90 9.10 -0.26 0.60
N CYS A 91 8.67 1.00 0.64
CA CYS A 91 8.55 1.74 1.89
C CYS A 91 7.24 1.35 2.58
N PHE A 92 7.25 1.27 3.90
CA PHE A 92 6.06 1.03 4.70
C PHE A 92 5.58 2.34 5.36
N THR A 93 4.29 2.42 5.66
CA THR A 93 3.68 3.55 6.37
C THR A 93 2.69 3.04 7.41
N ASP A 94 2.37 3.86 8.39
CA ASP A 94 1.26 3.69 9.32
C ASP A 94 0.02 4.51 8.93
N ASP A 95 0.09 5.26 7.82
CA ASP A 95 -1.02 6.07 7.33
C ASP A 95 -1.68 5.43 6.10
N VAL A 96 -2.92 4.97 6.30
CA VAL A 96 -3.78 4.38 5.26
C VAL A 96 -3.91 5.32 4.06
N ARG A 97 -4.02 6.63 4.26
CA ARG A 97 -4.21 7.61 3.18
C ARG A 97 -2.98 7.80 2.30
N HIS A 98 -1.80 7.45 2.80
CA HIS A 98 -0.56 7.48 2.04
C HIS A 98 -0.16 6.09 1.53
N SER A 99 -1.03 5.10 1.74
CA SER A 99 -0.81 3.74 1.31
C SER A 99 -1.37 3.46 -0.08
N ILE A 100 -0.61 2.69 -0.85
CA ILE A 100 -0.92 2.20 -2.20
C ILE A 100 -1.26 0.71 -2.23
N GLY A 101 -1.27 0.05 -1.07
CA GLY A 101 -1.40 -1.40 -1.01
C GLY A 101 -1.06 -2.03 0.33
N LEU A 102 -1.33 -3.32 0.40
CA LEU A 102 -1.12 -4.16 1.57
C LEU A 102 -0.04 -5.19 1.30
N VAL A 103 0.84 -5.36 2.27
CA VAL A 103 1.65 -6.58 2.42
C VAL A 103 1.01 -7.42 3.49
N ILE A 104 0.70 -8.66 3.15
CA ILE A 104 0.11 -9.66 4.03
C ILE A 104 1.21 -10.67 4.33
N ALA A 105 1.65 -10.72 5.58
CA ALA A 105 2.65 -11.66 6.04
C ALA A 105 1.97 -12.81 6.77
N THR A 106 2.05 -14.03 6.25
CA THR A 106 1.48 -15.20 6.90
C THR A 106 2.33 -15.61 8.08
N ARG A 107 1.69 -15.90 9.21
CA ARG A 107 2.35 -16.47 10.38
C ARG A 107 2.29 -17.98 10.30
N GLU A 108 3.45 -18.63 10.36
CA GLU A 108 3.52 -20.09 10.41
C GLU A 108 3.37 -20.53 11.86
N ASN A 109 2.14 -20.80 12.29
CA ASN A 109 1.87 -21.34 13.61
C ASN A 109 2.27 -22.82 13.64
N TRP A 110 3.47 -23.13 14.16
CA TRP A 110 3.94 -24.49 14.42
C TRP A 110 3.44 -25.04 15.77
#